data_AF-A0ABD0P8V9-F1
#
_entry.id   AF-A0ABD0P8V9-F1
#
_cell.length_a   1.000
_cell.length_b   1.000
_cell.length_c   1.000
_cell.angle_alpha   90.00
_cell.angle_beta   90.00
_cell.angle_gamma   90.00
#
_symmetry.space_group_name_H-M   'P 1'
#
loop_
_entity.id
_entity.type
_entity.pdbx_description
1 polymer ?
#
loop_
_entity_poly.entity_id
_entity_poly.type
_entity_poly.pdbx_seq_one_letter_code
_entity_poly.pdbx_strand_id
1 'polypeptide(L)' 'CRFNPNSVGANCTGYVDIASGDESALQEAVATIGPISVGIDAGHFSFQFYESG' A
#
# COMPACT_ATOMS: atom_id res chain seq x y z
N CYS A 1 15.42 -12.14 13.96
CA CYS A 1 15.26 -12.43 12.52
C CYS A 1 15.49 -13.93 12.31
N ARG A 2 14.61 -14.62 11.58
CA ARG A 2 14.71 -16.06 11.24
C ARG A 2 14.66 -16.26 9.72
N PHE A 3 15.32 -15.36 8.99
CA PHE A 3 15.36 -15.40 7.53
C PHE A 3 16.10 -16.67 7.06
N ASN A 4 15.51 -17.38 6.10
CA ASN A 4 16.11 -18.54 5.44
C ASN A 4 16.17 -18.25 3.93
N PRO A 5 17.38 -18.08 3.35
CA PRO A 5 17.54 -17.81 1.92
C PRO A 5 16.90 -18.88 1.01
N ASN A 6 16.78 -20.11 1.49
CA ASN A 6 16.21 -21.22 0.73
C ASN A 6 14.68 -21.19 0.64
N SER A 7 14.00 -20.31 1.40
CA SER A 7 12.54 -20.17 1.42
C SER A 7 12.06 -18.79 0.96
N VAL A 8 12.83 -18.12 0.11
CA VAL A 8 12.46 -16.82 -0.47
C VAL A 8 11.36 -17.02 -1.52
N GLY A 9 10.20 -16.40 -1.30
CA GLY A 9 9.06 -16.48 -2.23
C GLY A 9 9.07 -15.42 -3.34
N ALA A 10 9.76 -14.30 -3.13
CA ALA A 10 9.88 -13.21 -4.11
C ALA A 10 11.07 -12.31 -3.77
N ASN A 11 11.58 -11.61 -4.79
CA ASN A 11 12.59 -10.56 -4.65
C ASN A 11 11.99 -9.21 -5.04
N CYS A 12 12.32 -8.16 -4.29
CA CYS A 12 12.00 -6.78 -4.65
C CYS A 12 13.17 -6.19 -5.45
N THR A 13 12.90 -5.73 -6.67
CA THR A 13 13.92 -5.13 -7.55
C THR A 13 13.97 -3.60 -7.45
N GLY A 14 12.94 -2.98 -6.86
CA GLY A 14 12.84 -1.53 -6.69
C GLY A 14 11.45 -1.10 -6.24
N TYR A 15 11.28 0.20 -6.03
CA TYR A 15 10.01 0.84 -5.70
C TYR A 15 9.94 2.22 -6.36
N VAL A 16 8.73 2.76 -6.46
CA VAL A 16 8.45 4.09 -6.99
C VAL A 16 7.44 4.75 -6.05
N ASP A 17 7.64 6.03 -5.78
CA ASP A 17 6.73 6.83 -4.97
C ASP A 17 5.79 7.63 -5.88
N ILE A 18 4.53 7.73 -5.46
CA ILE A 18 3.54 8.63 -6.06
C ILE A 18 3.66 9.98 -5.35
N ALA A 19 3.51 11.07 -6.11
CA ALA A 19 3.56 12.41 -5.54
C ALA A 19 2.50 12.57 -4.43
N SER A 20 2.92 13.09 -3.28
CA SER A 20 2.03 13.25 -2.13
C SER A 20 0.83 14.13 -2.47
N GLY A 21 -0.38 13.61 -2.22
CA GLY A 21 -1.63 14.31 -2.49
C GLY A 21 -2.12 14.24 -3.94
N ASP A 22 -1.40 13.57 -4.83
CA ASP A 22 -1.83 13.38 -6.22
C ASP A 22 -2.73 12.15 -6.35
N GLU A 23 -4.02 12.33 -6.06
CA GLU A 23 -5.01 11.25 -6.13
C GLU A 23 -5.28 10.77 -7.57
N SER A 24 -5.04 11.61 -8.58
CA SER A 24 -5.19 11.21 -9.99
C SER A 24 -4.09 10.24 -10.39
N ALA A 25 -2.84 10.53 -10.02
CA ALA A 25 -1.73 9.59 -10.21
C ALA A 25 -1.92 8.30 -9.40
N LEU A 26 -2.47 8.37 -8.19
CA LEU A 26 -2.80 7.19 -7.39
C LEU A 26 -3.87 6.32 -8.07
N GLN A 27 -4.94 6.92 -8.56
CA GLN A 27 -5.99 6.21 -9.28
C GLN A 27 -5.44 5.51 -10.53
N GLU A 28 -4.61 6.20 -11.32
CA GLU A 28 -3.98 5.62 -12.50
C GLU A 28 -3.05 4.45 -12.14
N ALA A 29 -2.22 4.61 -11.10
CA ALA A 29 -1.32 3.56 -10.64
C ALA A 29 -2.08 2.30 -10.16
N VAL A 30 -3.18 2.48 -9.43
CA VAL A 30 -4.04 1.37 -9.00
C VAL A 30 -4.63 0.62 -10.20
N ALA A 31 -5.08 1.37 -11.21
CA ALA A 31 -5.69 0.79 -12.41
C ALA A 31 -4.69 0.06 -13.31
N THR A 32 -3.44 0.53 -13.38
CA THR A 32 -2.46 0.09 -14.39
C THR A 32 -1.37 -0.83 -13.84
N ILE A 33 -0.97 -0.65 -12.58
CA ILE A 33 0.10 -1.43 -11.92
C ILE A 33 -0.48 -2.47 -10.97
N GLY A 34 -1.50 -2.11 -10.19
CA GLY A 34 -2.16 -2.99 -9.22
C GLY A 34 -2.17 -2.41 -7.80
N PRO A 35 -2.22 -3.25 -6.76
CA PRO A 35 -2.32 -2.79 -5.38
C PRO A 35 -1.13 -1.89 -4.97
N ILE A 36 -1.44 -0.73 -4.39
CA ILE A 36 -0.46 0.27 -3.95
C ILE A 36 -0.48 0.36 -2.42
N SER A 37 0.69 0.41 -1.80
CA SER A 37 0.81 0.63 -0.35
C SER A 37 0.55 2.10 -0.02
N VAL A 38 -0.32 2.38 0.95
CA VAL A 38 -0.69 3.74 1.37
C VAL A 38 -0.68 3.87 2.90
N GLY A 39 -0.45 5.07 3.40
CA GLY A 39 -0.65 5.44 4.80
C GLY A 39 -1.94 6.22 4.98
N ILE A 40 -2.72 5.89 6.02
CA ILE A 40 -3.95 6.60 6.39
C ILE A 40 -3.93 6.93 7.89
N ASP A 41 -4.66 7.97 8.29
CA ASP A 41 -4.93 8.24 9.70
C ASP A 41 -6.08 7.35 10.19
N ALA A 42 -5.74 6.26 10.87
CA ALA A 42 -6.69 5.34 11.47
C ALA A 42 -7.00 5.65 12.95
N GLY A 43 -6.57 6.81 13.48
CA GLY A 43 -6.73 7.16 14.90
C GLY A 43 -8.17 7.49 15.31
N HIS A 44 -9.05 7.76 14.35
CA HIS A 44 -10.42 8.21 14.61
C HIS A 44 -11.33 7.04 15.05
N PHE A 45 -12.15 7.23 16.10
CA PHE A 45 -13.14 6.24 16.52
C PHE A 45 -14.14 5.87 15.41
N SER A 46 -14.50 6.83 14.56
CA SER A 46 -15.35 6.57 13.39
C SER A 46 -14.74 5.58 12.42
N PHE A 47 -13.41 5.56 12.29
CA PHE A 47 -12.70 4.60 11.45
C PHE A 47 -12.54 3.24 12.15
N GLN A 48 -12.25 3.25 13.46
CA GLN A 48 -12.13 2.02 14.25
C GLN A 48 -13.42 1.18 14.27
N PHE A 49 -14.58 1.84 14.27
CA PHE A 49 -15.90 1.19 14.30
C PHE A 49 -16.64 1.28 12.95
N TYR A 50 -15.94 1.58 11.85
CA TYR A 50 -16.56 1.56 10.52
C TYR A 50 -16.97 0.13 10.16
N GLU A 51 -18.22 -0.06 9.74
CA GLU A 51 -18.79 -1.37 9.38
C GLU A 51 -19.12 -1.45 7.87
N SER A 52 -19.72 -0.39 7.31
CA SER A 52 -20.12 -0.33 5.90
C SER A 52 -20.33 1.12 5.44
N GLY A 53 -20.20 1.35 4.14
CA GLY A 53 -20.35 2.64 3.45
C GLY A 53 -19.80 2.60 2.05
#